data_AF-A0A8S2RF06-F1
#
_entry.id   AF-A0A8S2RF06-F1
#
_cell.length_a   1.000
_cell.length_b   1.000
_cell.length_c   1.000
_cell.angle_alpha   90.00
_cell.angle_beta   90.00
_cell.angle_gamma   90.00
#
_symmetry.space_group_name_H-M   'P 1'
#
loop_
_entity.id
_entity.type
_entity.pdbx_description
1 polymer ?
#
loop_
_entity_poly.entity_id
_entity_poly.type
_entity_poly.pdbx_seq_one_letter_code
_entity_poly.pdbx_strand_id
1 'polypeptide(L)'
;MPAIISSSLESVSTCSSEFLLNQMFQLFDYVPRLKYLDVHIRSVYEDFTPSPIFSLMSLNLSVADLSDDWIIILLQNLPNLRHLNVGLLSAHYTSH
;
A
#
# COMPACT_ATOMS: atom_id res chain seq x y z
N MET A 1 -12.05 -18.17 4.96
CA MET A 1 -12.44 -16.80 5.34
C MET A 1 -11.26 -16.18 6.08
N PRO A 2 -10.80 -14.97 5.75
CA PRO A 2 -9.74 -14.33 6.51
C PRO A 2 -10.25 -14.09 7.93
N ALA A 3 -9.46 -14.47 8.92
CA ALA A 3 -9.78 -14.19 10.31
C ALA A 3 -9.59 -12.69 10.53
N ILE A 4 -10.67 -11.92 10.65
CA ILE A 4 -10.59 -10.46 10.89
C ILE A 4 -9.70 -10.24 12.12
N ILE A 5 -8.54 -9.60 11.93
CA ILE A 5 -7.54 -9.44 12.99
C ILE A 5 -7.93 -8.23 13.86
N SER A 6 -8.50 -7.18 13.27
CA SER A 6 -9.02 -6.06 14.05
C SER A 6 -10.14 -5.29 13.35
N SER A 7 -11.28 -5.17 14.03
CA SER A 7 -12.44 -4.39 13.59
C SER A 7 -12.44 -2.94 14.10
N SER A 8 -11.44 -2.55 14.89
CA SER A 8 -11.33 -1.20 15.46
C SER A 8 -10.09 -0.44 14.97
N LEU A 9 -9.15 -1.13 14.31
CA LEU A 9 -7.92 -0.50 13.84
C LEU A 9 -8.21 0.46 12.67
N GLU A 10 -7.85 1.73 12.85
CA GLU A 10 -8.05 2.77 11.84
C GLU A 10 -6.73 3.31 11.27
N SER A 11 -5.60 3.04 11.92
CA SER A 11 -4.27 3.50 11.48
C SER A 11 -3.22 2.40 11.66
N VAL A 12 -2.37 2.23 10.64
CA VAL A 12 -1.21 1.34 10.64
C VAL A 12 -0.03 2.11 10.06
N SER A 13 1.11 2.00 10.74
CA SER A 13 2.40 2.48 10.22
C SER A 13 3.43 1.37 10.39
N THR A 14 4.24 1.15 9.36
CA THR A 14 5.30 0.14 9.39
C THR A 14 6.65 0.78 9.04
N CYS A 15 7.66 0.55 9.88
CA CYS A 15 8.94 1.27 9.76
C CYS A 15 10.05 0.50 9.02
N SER A 16 9.88 -0.79 8.72
CA SER A 16 10.98 -1.62 8.16
C SER A 16 10.51 -2.97 7.61
N SER A 17 9.25 -3.08 7.20
CA SER A 17 8.74 -4.30 6.60
C SER A 17 8.70 -4.11 5.09
N GLU A 18 9.44 -4.95 4.38
CA GLU A 18 9.35 -5.03 2.92
C GLU A 18 7.98 -5.62 2.56
N PHE A 19 7.01 -4.76 2.24
CA PHE A 19 5.74 -5.21 1.68
C PHE A 19 5.84 -5.33 0.16
N LEU A 20 5.17 -6.34 -0.38
CA LEU A 20 4.73 -6.34 -1.77
C LEU A 20 3.37 -5.62 -1.87
N LEU A 21 3.06 -5.04 -3.03
CA LEU A 21 1.81 -4.31 -3.23
C LEU A 21 0.57 -5.20 -2.98
N ASN A 22 0.59 -6.46 -3.43
CA ASN A 22 -0.49 -7.41 -3.18
C ASN A 22 -0.73 -7.66 -1.68
N GLN A 23 0.32 -7.74 -0.87
CA GLN A 23 0.24 -7.93 0.59
C GLN A 23 -0.35 -6.71 1.28
N MET A 24 -0.05 -5.50 0.77
CA MET A 24 -0.71 -4.28 1.21
C MET A 24 -2.23 -4.37 0.98
N PHE A 25 -2.67 -4.83 -0.19
CA PHE A 25 -4.11 -5.01 -0.45
C PHE A 25 -4.74 -6.12 0.40
N GLN A 26 -4.05 -7.23 0.62
CA GLN A 26 -4.52 -8.29 1.53
C GLN A 26 -4.67 -7.82 2.98
N LEU A 27 -3.90 -6.83 3.43
CA LEU A 27 -4.04 -6.26 4.77
C LEU A 27 -5.48 -5.78 5.03
N PHE A 28 -6.15 -5.22 4.02
CA PHE A 28 -7.51 -4.68 4.16
C PHE A 28 -8.58 -5.76 4.38
N ASP A 29 -8.31 -7.02 4.01
CA ASP A 29 -9.17 -8.15 4.36
C ASP A 29 -9.17 -8.42 5.87
N TYR A 30 -8.07 -8.07 6.55
CA TYR A 30 -7.88 -8.27 8.00
C TYR A 30 -8.23 -7.04 8.83
N VAL A 31 -8.14 -5.84 8.24
CA VAL A 31 -8.42 -4.54 8.88
C VAL A 31 -9.34 -3.68 8.01
N PRO A 32 -10.63 -4.07 7.86
CA PRO A 32 -11.55 -3.43 6.90
C PRO A 32 -11.86 -1.96 7.21
N ARG A 33 -11.58 -1.49 8.43
CA ARG A 33 -11.81 -0.10 8.89
C ARG A 33 -10.59 0.79 8.82
N LEU A 34 -9.49 0.31 8.23
CA LEU A 34 -8.27 1.08 8.11
C LEU A 34 -8.47 2.34 7.25
N LYS A 35 -8.15 3.50 7.83
CA LYS A 35 -8.27 4.83 7.19
C LYS A 35 -6.92 5.43 6.82
N TYR A 36 -5.89 5.13 7.61
CA TYR A 36 -4.54 5.68 7.46
C TYR A 36 -3.54 4.53 7.36
N LEU A 37 -2.80 4.51 6.27
CA LEU A 37 -1.75 3.52 6.05
C LEU A 37 -0.43 4.22 5.71
N ASP A 38 0.61 3.89 6.45
CA ASP A 38 1.98 4.28 6.17
C ASP A 38 2.82 3.01 6.02
N VAL A 39 3.29 2.74 4.81
CA VAL A 39 4.03 1.51 4.51
C VAL A 39 5.18 1.74 3.54
N HIS A 40 6.19 0.90 3.72
CA HIS A 40 7.29 0.74 2.79
C HIS A 40 7.05 -0.45 1.85
N ILE A 41 7.04 -0.21 0.54
CA ILE A 41 6.88 -1.22 -0.51
C ILE A 41 8.22 -1.42 -1.23
N ARG A 42 8.65 -2.68 -1.33
CA ARG A 42 9.90 -3.00 -2.04
C ARG A 42 9.72 -2.99 -3.56
N SER A 43 8.58 -3.46 -4.03
CA SER A 43 8.33 -3.72 -5.45
C SER A 43 6.83 -3.74 -5.78
N VAL A 44 6.50 -3.32 -6.99
CA VAL A 44 5.15 -3.33 -7.58
C VAL A 44 5.00 -4.28 -8.79
N TYR A 45 5.85 -5.30 -8.93
CA TYR A 45 5.95 -6.16 -10.13
C TYR A 45 4.83 -7.21 -10.37
N GLU A 46 3.62 -7.06 -9.83
CA GLU A 46 2.59 -8.10 -9.97
C GLU A 46 1.39 -7.70 -10.82
N ASP A 47 1.01 -8.58 -11.75
CA ASP A 47 -0.29 -8.63 -12.40
C ASP A 47 -1.36 -9.02 -11.35
N PHE A 48 -1.76 -8.03 -10.56
CA PHE A 48 -2.78 -8.20 -9.54
C PHE A 48 -3.89 -7.18 -9.75
N THR A 49 -5.13 -7.64 -9.67
CA THR A 49 -6.35 -6.82 -9.71
C THR A 49 -6.98 -6.79 -8.32
N PRO A 50 -6.68 -5.74 -7.51
CA PRO A 50 -7.27 -5.64 -6.19
C PRO A 50 -8.79 -5.45 -6.24
N SER A 51 -9.44 -5.73 -5.10
CA SER A 51 -10.78 -5.22 -4.85
C SER A 51 -10.70 -3.76 -4.37
N PRO A 52 -11.69 -2.90 -4.71
CA PRO A 52 -11.71 -1.53 -4.25
C PRO A 52 -11.78 -1.44 -2.72
N ILE A 53 -10.93 -0.59 -2.13
CA ILE A 53 -10.88 -0.31 -0.70
C ILE A 53 -11.53 1.05 -0.45
N PHE A 54 -12.73 1.02 0.13
CA PHE A 54 -13.50 2.23 0.41
C PHE A 54 -13.17 2.89 1.75
N SER A 55 -12.45 2.21 2.65
CA SER A 55 -12.15 2.74 3.98
C SER A 55 -10.93 3.65 4.02
N LEU A 56 -9.97 3.45 3.11
CA LEU A 56 -8.69 4.16 3.13
C LEU A 56 -8.86 5.61 2.65
N MET A 57 -8.38 6.55 3.46
CA MET A 57 -8.45 7.99 3.21
C MET A 57 -7.07 8.63 3.02
N SER A 58 -6.04 8.06 3.65
CA SER A 58 -4.67 8.55 3.58
C SER A 58 -3.70 7.40 3.40
N LEU A 59 -2.80 7.55 2.44
CA LEU A 59 -1.77 6.57 2.11
C LEU A 59 -0.42 7.26 1.98
N ASN A 60 0.52 6.87 2.84
CA ASN A 60 1.93 7.21 2.71
C ASN A 60 2.68 5.96 2.23
N LEU A 61 3.30 6.09 1.06
CA LEU A 61 4.03 5.03 0.39
C LEU A 61 5.47 5.44 0.19
N SER A 62 6.37 4.63 0.72
CA SER A 62 7.77 4.67 0.34
C SER A 62 8.03 3.49 -0.57
N VAL A 63 8.42 3.71 -1.83
CA VAL A 63 8.62 2.62 -2.79
C VAL A 63 10.04 2.63 -3.37
N ALA A 64 10.66 1.46 -3.43
CA ALA A 64 12.03 1.29 -3.92
C ALA A 64 12.10 1.08 -5.45
N ASP A 65 11.08 0.45 -6.03
CA ASP A 65 11.03 0.15 -7.46
C ASP A 65 9.59 0.31 -7.97
N LEU A 66 9.40 1.11 -9.01
CA LEU A 66 8.11 1.49 -9.57
C LEU A 66 8.02 1.05 -11.04
N SER A 67 6.98 0.29 -11.40
CA SER A 67 6.57 0.22 -12.81
C SER A 67 5.96 1.56 -13.24
N ASP A 68 5.65 1.75 -14.53
CA ASP A 68 4.98 3.00 -14.94
C ASP A 68 3.47 2.99 -14.61
N ASP A 69 2.85 1.81 -14.47
CA ASP A 69 1.39 1.67 -14.42
C ASP A 69 0.80 1.46 -13.02
N TRP A 70 1.62 1.13 -12.01
CA TRP A 70 1.13 0.80 -10.65
C TRP A 70 0.29 1.92 -10.02
N ILE A 71 0.59 3.19 -10.28
CA ILE A 71 -0.13 4.32 -9.67
C ILE A 71 -1.56 4.40 -10.18
N ILE A 72 -1.78 4.02 -11.43
CA ILE A 72 -3.12 3.96 -12.03
C ILE A 72 -3.93 2.85 -11.34
N ILE A 73 -3.34 1.68 -11.19
CA ILE A 73 -3.95 0.54 -10.48
C ILE A 73 -4.26 0.93 -9.03
N LEU A 74 -3.34 1.61 -8.35
CA LEU A 74 -3.51 2.10 -6.98
C LEU A 74 -4.71 3.04 -6.88
N LEU A 75 -4.78 4.07 -7.72
CA LEU A 75 -5.84 5.08 -7.68
C LEU A 75 -7.20 4.51 -8.06
N GLN A 76 -7.26 3.55 -9.00
CA GLN A 76 -8.51 2.86 -9.36
C GLN A 76 -9.10 2.05 -8.20
N ASN A 77 -8.24 1.53 -7.32
CA ASN A 77 -8.64 0.67 -6.20
C ASN A 77 -8.83 1.40 -4.88
N LEU A 78 -8.52 2.70 -4.80
CA LEU A 78 -8.66 3.50 -3.59
C LEU A 78 -9.62 4.70 -3.82
N PRO A 79 -10.92 4.45 -4.09
CA PRO A 79 -11.85 5.49 -4.55
C PRO A 79 -12.11 6.62 -3.55
N ASN A 80 -11.84 6.39 -2.25
CA ASN A 80 -12.04 7.38 -1.20
C ASN A 80 -10.72 8.04 -0.72
N LEU A 81 -9.61 7.77 -1.40
CA LEU A 81 -8.31 8.33 -1.06
C LEU A 81 -8.31 9.85 -1.24
N ARG A 82 -7.91 10.58 -0.20
CA ARG A 82 -7.82 12.06 -0.20
C ARG A 82 -6.39 12.54 -0.13
N HIS A 83 -5.53 11.76 0.50
CA HIS A 83 -4.12 12.08 0.67
C HIS A 83 -3.27 10.90 0.20
N LEU A 84 -2.40 11.18 -0.76
CA LEU A 84 -1.41 10.24 -1.27
C LEU A 84 -0.04 10.93 -1.17
N ASN A 85 0.86 10.33 -0.41
CA ASN A 85 2.27 10.68 -0.42
C ASN A 85 3.06 9.50 -0.99
N VAL A 86 3.94 9.78 -1.95
CA VAL A 86 4.79 8.76 -2.57
C VAL A 86 6.24 9.25 -2.52
N GLY A 87 7.09 8.52 -1.82
CA GLY A 87 8.52 8.73 -1.79
C GLY A 87 9.24 7.63 -2.56
N LEU A 88 10.00 8.02 -3.59
CA LEU A 88 10.98 7.13 -4.20
C LEU A 88 12.17 6.99 -3.25
N LEU A 89 12.41 5.77 -2.77
CA LEU A 89 13.73 5.47 -2.24
C LEU A 89 14.62 5.30 -3.47
N SER A 90 15.37 6.34 -3.82
CA SER A 90 16.47 6.17 -4.76
C SER A 90 17.34 5.07 -4.17
N ALA A 91 17.33 3.88 -4.79
CA ALA A 91 18.39 2.92 -4.57
C ALA A 91 19.69 3.72 -4.71
N HIS A 92 20.48 3.80 -3.65
CA HIS A 92 21.81 4.32 -3.76
C HIS A 92 22.44 3.59 -4.94
N TYR A 93 22.73 4.33 -6.02
CA TYR A 93 23.60 3.88 -7.08
C TYR A 93 24.90 3.48 -6.39
N THR A 94 25.08 2.19 -6.08
CA THR A 94 26.40 1.63 -5.87
C THR A 94 26.98 1.45 -7.26
N SER A 95 27.45 2.56 -7.82
CA SER A 95 28.42 2.56 -8.89
C SER A 95 29.70 1.90 -8.36
N HIS A 96 29.96 0.66 -8.76
CA HIS A 96 31.30 0.09 -8.84
C HIS A 96 31.41 -0.75 -10.10
#